data_AF-A0A2D6HFC0-F1
#
_entry.id   AF-A0A2D6HFC0-F1
#
_cell.length_a   1.000
_cell.length_b   1.000
_cell.length_c   1.000
_cell.angle_alpha   90.00
_cell.angle_beta   90.00
_cell.angle_gamma   90.00
#
_symmetry.space_group_name_H-M   'P 1'
#
loop_
_entity.id
_entity.type
_entity.pdbx_description
1 polymer ?
#
loop_
_entity_poly.entity_id
_entity_poly.type
_entity_poly.pdbx_seq_one_letter_code
_entity_poly.pdbx_strand_id
1 'polypeptide(L)'
;MARPLLKIPPDPRPDPTSHEILEPADAHERMQSEEGWHCLDVRTPEEFAAGHLPGAWNVPFGFKGPDGLVPNPEFTATVDRLFGKEAQMVVY
;
A
#
# COMPACT_ATOMS: atom_id res chain seq x y z
N MET A 1 5.34 31.72 34.11
CA MET A 1 4.86 30.34 34.33
C MET A 1 4.98 29.59 33.01
N ALA A 2 5.76 28.50 32.96
CA ALA A 2 5.99 27.73 31.75
C ALA A 2 4.87 26.68 31.56
N ARG A 3 4.25 26.63 30.38
CA ARG A 3 3.30 25.57 30.01
C ARG A 3 4.08 24.25 29.93
N PRO A 4 3.59 23.15 30.53
CA PRO A 4 4.28 21.88 30.42
C PRO A 4 4.24 21.41 28.96
N LEU A 5 5.40 20.99 28.45
CA LEU A 5 5.52 20.31 27.17
C LEU A 5 4.67 19.03 27.23
N LEU A 6 3.57 19.00 26.48
CA LEU A 6 2.83 17.77 26.25
C LEU A 6 3.80 16.82 25.54
N LYS A 7 4.18 15.73 26.22
CA LYS A 7 4.96 14.64 25.62
C LYS A 7 4.08 14.08 24.50
N ILE A 8 4.37 14.43 23.25
CA ILE A 8 3.75 13.80 22.10
C ILE A 8 4.13 12.31 22.22
N PRO A 9 3.16 11.38 22.29
CA PRO A 9 3.50 9.96 22.30
C PRO A 9 4.36 9.65 21.08
N PRO A 10 5.31 8.70 21.17
CA PRO A 10 6.05 8.26 19.99
C PRO A 10 5.02 7.94 18.91
N ASP A 11 5.24 8.51 17.73
CA ASP A 11 4.44 8.23 16.55
C ASP A 11 4.32 6.69 16.43
N PRO A 12 3.11 6.12 16.52
CA PRO A 12 2.91 4.68 16.58
C PRO A 12 3.20 4.00 15.25
N ARG A 13 3.63 4.74 14.22
CA ARG A 13 3.95 4.15 12.93
C ARG A 13 5.04 3.08 13.13
N PRO A 14 4.78 1.85 12.67
CA PRO A 14 5.81 0.82 12.64
C PRO A 14 6.99 1.33 11.81
N ASP A 15 8.17 0.74 11.98
CA ASP A 15 9.32 1.12 11.16
C ASP A 15 8.92 1.09 9.66
N PRO A 16 9.45 2.00 8.83
CA PRO A 16 9.01 2.14 7.43
C PRO A 16 9.27 0.89 6.55
N THR A 17 9.95 -0.11 7.10
CA THR A 17 10.22 -1.42 6.49
C THR A 17 9.36 -2.56 7.05
N SER A 18 8.53 -2.28 8.06
CA SER A 18 7.66 -3.26 8.69
C SER A 18 6.48 -3.56 7.78
N HIS A 19 6.14 -4.83 7.70
CA HIS A 19 4.95 -5.33 7.04
C HIS A 19 4.23 -6.25 8.01
N GLU A 20 2.90 -6.19 7.97
CA GLU A 20 2.02 -7.07 8.72
C GLU A 20 0.99 -7.67 7.77
N ILE A 21 0.56 -8.89 8.05
CA ILE A 21 -0.55 -9.52 7.34
C ILE A 21 -1.84 -9.07 8.04
N LEU A 22 -2.80 -8.59 7.27
CA LEU A 22 -4.09 -8.14 7.76
C LEU A 22 -5.19 -9.13 7.39
N GLU A 23 -6.14 -9.31 8.30
CA GLU A 23 -7.41 -9.91 7.93
C GLU A 23 -8.21 -8.93 7.06
N PRO A 24 -9.10 -9.40 6.17
CA PRO A 24 -9.84 -8.53 5.27
C PRO A 24 -10.66 -7.42 5.97
N ALA A 25 -11.17 -7.70 7.17
CA ALA A 25 -11.90 -6.72 7.96
C ALA A 25 -10.99 -5.58 8.43
N ASP A 26 -9.79 -5.89 8.94
CA ASP A 26 -8.82 -4.90 9.40
C ASP A 26 -8.30 -4.04 8.25
N ALA A 27 -8.07 -4.66 7.08
CA ALA A 27 -7.70 -3.94 5.86
C ALA A 27 -8.81 -2.95 5.45
N HIS A 28 -10.08 -3.39 5.50
CA HIS A 28 -11.21 -2.51 5.20
C HIS A 28 -11.31 -1.34 6.16
N GLU A 29 -11.17 -1.57 7.47
CA GLU A 29 -11.17 -0.51 8.48
C GLU A 29 -10.06 0.53 8.24
N ARG A 30 -8.84 0.09 7.94
CA ARG A 30 -7.73 0.99 7.61
C ARG A 30 -7.98 1.80 6.34
N MET A 31 -8.57 1.19 5.31
CA MET A 31 -8.93 1.88 4.07
C MET A 31 -10.04 2.92 4.27
N GLN A 32 -10.85 2.83 5.32
CA GLN A 32 -11.89 3.81 5.66
C GLN A 32 -11.41 4.88 6.65
N SER A 33 -10.19 4.78 7.18
CA SER A 33 -9.67 5.74 8.15
C SER A 33 -9.21 7.04 7.49
N GLU A 34 -9.11 8.10 8.28
CA GLU A 34 -8.60 9.40 7.83
C GLU A 34 -7.06 9.43 7.75
N GLU A 35 -6.39 8.29 7.94
CA GLU A 35 -4.92 8.18 7.94
C GLU A 35 -4.32 8.18 6.53
N GLY A 36 -5.15 8.11 5.47
CA GLY A 36 -4.71 8.29 4.09
C GLY A 36 -4.01 7.07 3.48
N TRP A 37 -4.43 5.86 3.85
CA TRP A 37 -3.89 4.62 3.31
C TRP A 37 -4.15 4.47 1.81
N HIS A 38 -3.14 4.02 1.07
CA HIS A 38 -3.28 3.65 -0.33
C HIS A 38 -3.64 2.17 -0.48
N CYS A 39 -4.46 1.84 -1.47
CA CYS A 39 -4.76 0.46 -1.81
C CYS A 39 -4.04 0.12 -3.12
N LEU A 40 -3.11 -0.84 -3.06
CA LEU A 40 -2.26 -1.24 -4.18
C LEU A 40 -2.54 -2.69 -4.57
N ASP A 41 -3.11 -2.87 -5.76
CA ASP A 41 -3.32 -4.17 -6.37
C ASP A 41 -2.11 -4.51 -7.25
N VAL A 42 -1.35 -5.54 -6.86
CA VAL A 42 -0.10 -5.92 -7.56
C VAL A 42 -0.30 -7.07 -8.55
N ARG A 43 -1.53 -7.51 -8.72
CA ARG A 43 -1.91 -8.54 -9.69
C ARG A 43 -1.78 -8.03 -11.12
N THR A 44 -2.00 -8.93 -12.07
CA THR A 44 -1.93 -8.59 -13.50
C THR A 44 -3.02 -7.58 -13.88
N PRO A 45 -2.80 -6.71 -14.88
CA PRO A 45 -3.81 -5.75 -15.34
C PRO A 45 -5.14 -6.41 -15.71
N GLU A 46 -5.11 -7.64 -16.24
CA GLU A 46 -6.30 -8.39 -16.61
C GLU A 46 -7.10 -8.84 -15.39
N GLU A 47 -6.44 -9.26 -14.31
CA GLU A 47 -7.10 -9.59 -13.04
C GLU A 47 -7.71 -8.36 -12.38
N PHE A 48 -7.01 -7.23 -12.43
CA PHE A 48 -7.52 -5.95 -11.96
C PHE A 48 -8.76 -5.52 -12.75
N ALA A 49 -8.71 -5.59 -14.09
CA ALA A 49 -9.83 -5.24 -14.95
C ALA A 49 -11.05 -6.15 -14.78
N ALA A 50 -10.84 -7.42 -14.41
CA ALA A 50 -11.92 -8.36 -14.10
C ALA A 50 -12.64 -8.04 -12.77
N GLY A 51 -12.00 -7.28 -11.88
CA GLY A 51 -12.57 -6.80 -10.62
C GLY A 51 -11.49 -6.45 -9.60
N HIS A 52 -11.67 -5.32 -8.93
CA HIS A 52 -10.74 -4.79 -7.92
C HIS A 52 -11.49 -3.96 -6.87
N LEU A 53 -10.81 -3.66 -5.76
CA LEU A 53 -11.36 -2.81 -4.71
C LEU A 53 -11.52 -1.37 -5.24
N PRO A 54 -12.65 -0.68 -4.96
CA PRO A 54 -12.83 0.71 -5.36
C PRO A 54 -11.70 1.62 -4.85
N GLY A 55 -11.13 2.42 -5.73
CA GLY A 55 -10.02 3.33 -5.39
C GLY A 55 -8.64 2.67 -5.34
N ALA A 56 -8.53 1.37 -5.62
CA ALA A 56 -7.24 0.70 -5.74
C ALA A 56 -6.46 1.17 -6.97
N TRP A 57 -5.15 1.29 -6.80
CA TRP A 57 -4.20 1.50 -7.88
C TRP A 57 -3.65 0.15 -8.34
N ASN A 58 -3.57 -0.08 -9.65
CA ASN A 58 -2.87 -1.24 -10.17
C ASN A 58 -1.44 -0.88 -10.54
N VAL A 59 -0.47 -1.49 -9.84
CA VAL A 59 0.93 -1.49 -10.25
C VAL A 59 1.37 -2.94 -10.29
N PRO A 60 1.31 -3.61 -11.45
CA PRO A 60 1.56 -5.03 -11.55
C PRO A 60 2.98 -5.36 -11.08
N PHE A 61 3.11 -6.35 -10.20
CA PHE A 61 4.41 -6.91 -9.85
C PHE A 61 5.01 -7.68 -11.04
N GLY A 62 4.15 -8.21 -11.90
CA GLY A 62 4.52 -8.82 -13.15
C GLY A 62 3.36 -8.89 -14.14
N PHE A 63 3.69 -9.26 -15.37
CA PHE A 63 2.78 -9.38 -16.50
C PHE A 63 2.64 -10.84 -16.92
N LYS A 64 1.52 -11.20 -17.54
CA LYS A 64 1.40 -12.53 -18.15
C LYS A 64 2.34 -12.64 -19.34
N GLY A 65 3.20 -13.65 -19.31
CA GLY A 65 4.04 -14.07 -20.42
C GLY A 65 3.71 -15.49 -20.89
N PRO A 66 4.36 -15.95 -21.97
CA PRO A 66 4.12 -17.26 -22.55
C PRO A 66 4.44 -18.42 -21.58
N ASP A 67 5.43 -18.24 -20.71
CA ASP A 67 5.92 -19.26 -19.77
C ASP A 67 5.58 -18.94 -18.31
N GLY A 68 4.62 -18.05 -18.07
CA GLY A 68 4.21 -17.63 -16.72
C GLY A 68 4.40 -16.13 -16.47
N LEU A 69 4.51 -15.75 -15.20
CA LEU A 69 4.60 -14.35 -14.81
C LEU A 69 5.98 -13.76 -15.13
N VAL A 70 6.01 -12.69 -15.92
CA VAL A 70 7.22 -11.91 -16.25
C VAL A 70 7.32 -10.72 -15.29
N PRO A 71 8.40 -10.59 -14.49
CA PRO A 71 8.54 -9.49 -13.55
C PRO A 71 8.46 -8.12 -14.22
N ASN A 72 7.83 -7.16 -13.55
CA ASN A 72 7.81 -5.77 -13.98
C ASN A 72 9.06 -5.04 -13.47
N PRO A 73 10.04 -4.69 -14.34
CA PRO A 73 11.26 -4.01 -13.89
C PRO A 73 10.99 -2.59 -13.36
N GLU A 74 9.87 -1.99 -13.74
CA GLU A 74 9.50 -0.62 -13.36
C GLU A 74 8.69 -0.57 -12.05
N PHE A 75 8.44 -1.72 -11.40
CA PHE A 75 7.55 -1.81 -10.24
C PHE A 75 7.95 -0.82 -9.13
N THR A 76 9.16 -0.95 -8.60
CA THR A 76 9.63 -0.10 -7.49
C THR A 76 9.69 1.38 -7.88
N ALA A 77 10.17 1.70 -9.08
CA ALA A 77 10.24 3.08 -9.56
C ALA A 77 8.86 3.71 -9.72
N THR A 78 7.86 2.92 -10.13
CA THR A 78 6.48 3.38 -10.28
C THR A 78 5.82 3.60 -8.93
N VAL A 79 5.96 2.67 -7.97
CA VAL A 79 5.44 2.83 -6.61
C VAL A 79 6.04 4.05 -5.92
N ASP A 80 7.37 4.22 -5.99
CA ASP A 80 8.08 5.37 -5.40
C ASP A 80 7.60 6.70 -6.01
N ARG A 81 7.44 6.77 -7.34
CA ARG A 81 6.95 7.97 -8.02
C ARG A 81 5.50 8.32 -7.68
N LEU A 82 4.64 7.32 -7.49
CA LEU A 82 3.21 7.52 -7.25
C LEU A 82 2.91 7.90 -5.80
N PHE A 83 3.57 7.24 -4.85
CA PHE A 83 3.20 7.32 -3.43
C PHE A 83 4.33 7.87 -2.55
N GLY A 84 5.59 7.74 -2.97
CA GLY A 84 6.76 8.03 -2.15
C GLY A 84 7.09 6.91 -1.16
N LYS A 85 8.27 6.99 -0.54
CA LYS A 85 8.82 5.93 0.35
C LYS A 85 8.15 5.80 1.70
N GLU A 86 7.47 6.86 2.13
CA GLU A 86 6.83 6.94 3.45
C GLU A 86 5.32 6.63 3.38
N ALA A 87 4.83 6.22 2.21
CA ALA A 87 3.43 5.92 2.00
C ALA A 87 3.00 4.67 2.76
N GLN A 88 1.88 4.77 3.47
CA GLN A 88 1.20 3.63 4.06
C GLN A 88 0.28 3.00 3.01
N MET A 89 0.39 1.69 2.83
CA MET A 89 -0.36 0.99 1.81
C MET A 89 -0.82 -0.39 2.27
N VAL A 90 -2.04 -0.73 1.87
CA VAL A 90 -2.54 -2.10 1.86
C VAL A 90 -2.24 -2.68 0.48
N VAL A 91 -1.51 -3.79 0.45
CA VAL A 91 -1.09 -4.47 -0.79
C VAL A 91 -1.82 -5.81 -0.90
N TYR A 92 -2.36 -6.12 -2.07
CA TYR A 92 -3.05 -7.40 -2.33
C TYR A 92 -2.89 -7.88 -3.78
#